data_AF-A0A351EQ30-F1
#
_entry.id   AF-A0A351EQ30-F1
#
_cell.length_a   1.000
_cell.length_b   1.000
_cell.length_c   1.000
_cell.angle_alpha   90.00
_cell.angle_beta   90.00
_cell.angle_gamma   90.00
#
_symmetry.space_group_name_H-M   'P 1'
#
loop_
_entity.id
_entity.type
_entity.pdbx_description
1 polymer ?
#
loop_
_entity_poly.entity_id
_entity_poly.type
_entity_poly.pdbx_seq_one_letter_code
_entity_poly.pdbx_strand_id
1 'polypeptide(L)' 'MDQRSVIVLRLVEDWSINETAEALGIAPGTVQSRYARALIRLREELGDFHD' A
#
# COMPACT_ATOMS: atom_id res chain seq x y z
N MET A 1 9.16 -7.92 0.04
CA MET A 1 8.05 -7.43 -0.79
C MET A 1 7.93 -5.93 -0.63
N ASP A 2 7.89 -5.21 -1.75
CA ASP A 2 7.88 -3.75 -1.81
C ASP A 2 6.54 -3.19 -1.29
N GLN A 3 6.60 -2.10 -0.50
CA GLN A 3 5.42 -1.35 -0.07
C GLN A 3 4.68 -0.74 -1.27
N ARG A 4 5.41 -0.45 -2.35
CA ARG A 4 4.87 0.11 -3.60
C ARG A 4 3.79 -0.76 -4.23
N SER A 5 3.96 -2.09 -4.26
CA SER A 5 2.98 -2.99 -4.88
C SER A 5 1.62 -2.90 -4.21
N VAL A 6 1.57 -2.76 -2.88
CA VAL A 6 0.31 -2.63 -2.14
C VAL A 6 -0.36 -1.28 -2.43
N ILE A 7 0.41 -0.20 -2.59
CA ILE A 7 -0.13 1.12 -2.98
C ILE A 7 -0.71 1.08 -4.40
N VAL A 8 0.03 0.54 -5.38
CA VAL A 8 -0.44 0.49 -6.77
C VAL A 8 -1.76 -0.27 -6.85
N LEU A 9 -1.81 -1.48 -6.29
CA LEU A 9 -3.02 -2.30 -6.36
C LEU A 9 -4.21 -1.69 -5.59
N ARG A 10 -3.99 -1.06 -4.42
CA ARG A 10 -5.09 -0.51 -3.61
C ARG A 10 -5.56 0.88 -4.02
N LEU A 11 -4.67 1.74 -4.52
CA LEU A 11 -4.96 3.16 -4.78
C LEU A 11 -5.07 3.47 -6.27
N VAL A 12 -4.26 2.83 -7.12
CA VAL A 12 -4.26 3.08 -8.57
C VAL A 12 -5.24 2.14 -9.28
N GLU A 13 -5.18 0.85 -8.94
CA GLU A 13 -6.03 -0.18 -9.56
C GLU A 13 -7.37 -0.40 -8.82
N ASP A 14 -7.56 0.24 -7.66
CA ASP A 14 -8.76 0.15 -6.81
C ASP A 14 -9.19 -1.28 -6.41
N TRP A 15 -8.25 -2.23 -6.36
CA TRP A 15 -8.55 -3.61 -5.95
C TRP A 15 -8.85 -3.67 -4.47
N SER A 16 -9.77 -4.53 -4.04
CA SER A 16 -10.02 -4.79 -2.61
C SER A 16 -8.81 -5.37 -1.88
N ILE A 17 -8.89 -5.40 -0.54
CA ILE A 17 -7.85 -6.03 0.31
C ILE A 17 -7.68 -7.52 -0.03
N ASN A 18 -8.78 -8.21 -0.33
CA ASN A 18 -8.75 -9.65 -0.60
C ASN A 18 -8.14 -9.95 -1.97
N GLU A 19 -8.51 -9.20 -3.02
CA GLU A 19 -7.90 -9.32 -4.35
C GLU A 19 -6.40 -9.00 -4.32
N THR A 20 -6.02 -7.95 -3.56
CA THR A 20 -4.61 -7.61 -3.33
C THR A 20 -3.87 -8.72 -2.58
N ALA A 21 -4.51 -9.32 -1.57
CA ALA A 21 -3.93 -10.40 -0.77
C ALA A 21 -3.68 -11.66 -1.61
N GLU A 22 -4.66 -12.03 -2.43
CA GLU A 22 -4.58 -13.16 -3.36
C GLU A 22 -3.47 -12.95 -4.39
N ALA A 23 -3.45 -11.81 -5.07
CA ALA A 23 -2.45 -11.52 -6.11
C ALA A 23 -1.01 -11.44 -5.57
N LEU A 24 -0.83 -11.04 -4.31
CA LEU A 24 0.48 -10.94 -3.67
C LEU A 24 0.86 -12.19 -2.86
N GLY A 25 -0.03 -13.18 -2.72
CA GLY A 25 0.20 -14.39 -1.94
C GLY A 25 0.45 -14.12 -0.45
N ILE A 26 -0.27 -13.16 0.14
CA ILE A 26 -0.11 -12.76 1.56
C ILE A 26 -1.44 -12.70 2.29
N ALA A 27 -1.42 -12.69 3.63
CA ALA A 27 -2.63 -12.54 4.41
C ALA A 27 -3.27 -11.14 4.24
N PRO A 28 -4.62 -11.03 4.28
CA PRO A 28 -5.31 -9.73 4.26
C PRO A 28 -4.82 -8.73 5.33
N GLY A 29 -4.51 -9.19 6.54
CA GLY A 29 -3.93 -8.34 7.60
C GLY A 29 -2.52 -7.83 7.25
N THR A 30 -1.75 -8.58 6.46
CA THR A 30 -0.47 -8.11 5.93
C THR A 30 -0.66 -7.01 4.89
N VAL A 31 -1.69 -7.09 4.04
CA VAL A 31 -2.06 -6.00 3.11
C VAL A 31 -2.37 -4.73 3.89
N GLN A 32 -3.26 -4.80 4.88
CA GLN A 32 -3.66 -3.65 5.70
C GLN A 32 -2.46 -2.98 6.39
N SER A 33 -1.64 -3.76 7.10
CA SER A 33 -0.48 -3.22 7.81
C SER A 33 0.59 -2.65 6.87
N ARG A 34 0.79 -3.24 5.68
CA ARG A 34 1.70 -2.70 4.67
C ARG A 34 1.16 -1.43 4.02
N TYR A 35 -0.14 -1.39 3.71
CA TYR A 35 -0.79 -0.21 3.15
C TYR A 35 -0.69 0.99 4.09
N ALA A 36 -0.98 0.80 5.38
CA ALA A 36 -0.84 1.85 6.39
C ALA A 36 0.59 2.39 6.49
N ARG A 37 1.60 1.51 6.56
CA ARG A 37 3.01 1.91 6.57
C ARG A 37 3.43 2.63 5.28
N ALA A 38 2.94 2.19 4.12
CA ALA A 38 3.25 2.80 2.85
C ALA A 38 2.66 4.23 2.74
N LEU A 39 1.46 4.46 3.25
CA LEU A 39 0.85 5.80 3.30
C LEU A 39 1.59 6.75 4.26
N ILE A 40 2.06 6.26 5.42
CA ILE A 40 2.89 7.06 6.33
C ILE A 40 4.17 7.49 5.62
N ARG A 41 4.87 6.53 5.00
CA ARG A 41 6.10 6.81 4.26
C ARG A 41 5.87 7.78 3.10
N LEU A 42 4.78 7.62 2.35
CA LEU A 42 4.43 8.52 1.26
C LEU A 42 4.16 9.95 1.78
N ARG A 43 3.54 10.08 2.96
CA ARG A 43 3.32 11.39 3.59
C ARG A 43 4.62 12.02 4.07
N GLU A 44 5.53 11.24 4.64
CA GLU A 44 6.87 11.74 5.02
C GLU A 44 7.63 12.21 3.78
N GLU A 45 7.67 11.39 2.73
CA GLU A 45 8.36 11.73 1.49
C GLU A 45 7.72 12.93 0.78
N LEU A 46 6.38 13.03 0.73
CA LEU A 46 5.67 14.15 0.09
C LEU A 46 5.54 15.40 0.96
N GLY A 47 5.62 15.28 2.28
CA GLY A 47 5.56 16.41 3.22
C GLY A 47 6.69 17.41 2.98
N ASP A 48 7.86 16.90 2.57
CA ASP A 48 9.01 17.69 2.16
C ASP A 48 8.82 18.41 0.80
N PHE A 49 7.79 18.07 0.01
CA PHE A 49 7.50 18.72 -1.29
C PHE A 49 6.54 19.92 -1.18
N HIS A 50 6.03 20.21 0.02
CA HIS A 50 5.08 21.30 0.25
C HIS A 50 5.70 22.55 0.90
N ASP A 51 7.03 22.63 1.02
CA ASP A 51 7.80 23.82 1.43
C ASP A 51 8.53 24.49 0.26
#